data_AF-A0A7W0GJ58-F1
#
_entry.id   AF-A0A7W0GJ58-F1
#
_cell.length_a   1.000
_cell.length_b   1.000
_cell.length_c   1.000
_cell.angle_alpha   90.00
_cell.angle_beta   90.00
_cell.angle_gamma   90.00
#
_symmetry.space_group_name_H-M   'P 1'
#
loop_
_entity.id
_entity.type
_entity.pdbx_description
1 polymer ?
#
loop_
_entity_poly.entity_id
_entity_poly.type
_entity_poly.pdbx_seq_one_letter_code
_entity_poly.pdbx_strand_id
1 'polypeptide(L)'
;ASAKHAAESQTAAVMEQARSSYLRALEDAQANQLDALAIDALHMLAFVDTAAADQLKWGEQALAIALASSQPAARQWEASLRNNIGVALHQLQRYDEALVQFQRAAVLRERAGDANATRVAHWMVGWTLRALSRFDEALEIQLRLERECEAAGVPDPYVFDELEALSRARGDDAGAQQYAERRRQLTR
;
A
#
# COMPACT_ATOMS: atom_id res chain seq x y z
N ALA A 1 -7.16 3.91 -12.20
CA ALA A 1 -8.04 3.35 -13.25
C ALA A 1 -7.88 1.84 -13.27
N SER A 2 -8.94 1.08 -12.98
CA SER A 2 -9.00 -0.36 -13.26
C SER A 2 -9.35 -0.54 -14.75
N ALA A 3 -8.82 -1.59 -15.38
CA ALA A 3 -8.87 -1.84 -16.83
C ALA A 3 -10.29 -2.05 -17.44
N LYS A 4 -11.38 -1.74 -16.72
CA LYS A 4 -12.77 -1.92 -17.17
C LYS A 4 -13.62 -0.66 -17.26
N HIS A 5 -13.10 0.51 -16.90
CA HIS A 5 -13.87 1.76 -16.96
C HIS A 5 -13.10 2.82 -17.73
N ALA A 6 -13.62 3.20 -18.91
CA ALA A 6 -13.10 4.31 -19.70
C ALA A 6 -13.12 5.59 -18.83
N ALA A 7 -12.12 6.45 -18.95
CA ALA A 7 -12.02 7.69 -18.17
C ALA A 7 -13.29 8.59 -18.30
N GLU A 8 -14.04 8.43 -19.39
CA GLU A 8 -15.33 9.08 -19.65
C GLU A 8 -16.47 8.65 -18.71
N SER A 9 -16.32 7.53 -17.99
CA SER A 9 -17.33 7.00 -17.05
C SER A 9 -17.19 7.51 -15.61
N GLN A 10 -16.18 8.34 -15.33
CA GLN A 10 -15.91 8.93 -14.01
C GLN A 10 -16.39 10.38 -13.93
N THR A 11 -17.61 10.65 -14.40
CA THR A 11 -18.20 12.00 -14.27
C THR A 11 -18.50 12.30 -12.80
N ALA A 12 -18.54 13.59 -12.43
CA ALA A 12 -18.87 13.99 -11.07
C ALA A 12 -20.21 13.41 -10.58
N ALA A 13 -21.20 13.31 -11.47
CA ALA A 13 -22.50 12.71 -11.18
C ALA A 13 -22.40 11.20 -10.88
N VAL A 14 -21.58 10.45 -11.63
CA VAL A 14 -21.35 9.02 -11.36
C VAL A 14 -20.63 8.83 -10.03
N MET A 15 -19.64 9.68 -9.72
CA MET A 15 -18.92 9.63 -8.45
C MET A 15 -19.83 9.98 -7.26
N GLU A 16 -20.71 10.97 -7.41
CA GLU A 16 -21.70 11.32 -6.39
C GLU A 16 -22.72 10.20 -6.17
N GLN A 17 -23.22 9.59 -7.25
CA GLN A 17 -24.12 8.43 -7.17
C GLN A 17 -23.45 7.23 -6.50
N ALA A 18 -22.19 6.95 -6.86
CA ALA A 18 -21.40 5.90 -6.24
C ALA A 18 -21.20 6.16 -4.75
N ARG A 19 -20.84 7.40 -4.37
CA ARG A 19 -20.70 7.82 -2.96
C ARG A 19 -21.98 7.55 -2.18
N SER A 20 -23.12 8.03 -2.68
CA SER A 20 -24.43 7.82 -2.05
C SER A 20 -24.76 6.33 -1.88
N SER A 21 -24.48 5.52 -2.90
CA SER A 21 -24.74 4.07 -2.86
C SER A 21 -23.86 3.36 -1.83
N TYR A 22 -22.56 3.71 -1.75
CA TYR A 22 -21.65 3.10 -0.77
C TYR A 22 -21.95 3.55 0.66
N LEU A 23 -22.36 4.81 0.87
CA LEU A 23 -22.80 5.28 2.19
C LEU A 23 -24.04 4.52 2.67
N ARG A 24 -25.02 4.32 1.79
CA ARG A 24 -26.20 3.49 2.13
C ARG A 24 -25.82 2.04 2.43
N ALA A 25 -24.92 1.45 1.64
CA ALA A 25 -24.43 0.09 1.88
C ALA A 25 -23.69 -0.02 3.22
N LEU A 26 -22.94 1.00 3.62
CA LEU A 26 -22.28 1.09 4.92
C LEU A 26 -23.31 1.13 6.06
N GLU A 27 -24.33 1.98 5.95
CA GLU A 27 -25.42 2.07 6.94
C GLU A 27 -26.14 0.73 7.11
N ASP A 28 -26.52 0.10 5.99
CA ASP A 28 -27.20 -1.20 5.98
C ASP A 28 -26.29 -2.29 6.58
N ALA A 29 -25.01 -2.32 6.24
CA ALA A 29 -24.05 -3.28 6.80
C ALA A 29 -23.87 -3.10 8.31
N GLN A 30 -23.77 -1.86 8.79
CA GLN A 30 -23.63 -1.56 10.22
C GLN A 30 -24.90 -1.94 11.00
N ALA A 31 -26.09 -1.62 10.47
CA ALA A 31 -27.36 -1.97 11.09
C ALA A 31 -27.53 -3.49 11.26
N ASN A 32 -26.92 -4.28 10.38
CA ASN A 32 -26.97 -5.73 10.39
C ASN A 32 -25.70 -6.38 10.96
N GLN A 33 -24.77 -5.61 11.54
CA GLN A 33 -23.50 -6.10 12.11
C GLN A 33 -22.65 -6.91 11.11
N LEU A 34 -22.63 -6.50 9.84
CA LEU A 34 -21.87 -7.13 8.77
C LEU A 34 -20.52 -6.40 8.59
N ASP A 35 -19.63 -6.55 9.56
CA ASP A 35 -18.39 -5.76 9.69
C ASP A 35 -17.50 -5.81 8.42
N ALA A 36 -17.38 -6.97 7.80
CA ALA A 36 -16.59 -7.11 6.57
C ALA A 36 -17.20 -6.34 5.39
N LEU A 37 -18.53 -6.27 5.29
CA LEU A 37 -19.22 -5.48 4.26
C LEU A 37 -19.17 -3.98 4.55
N ALA A 38 -19.21 -3.60 5.83
CA ALA A 38 -19.00 -2.21 6.24
C ALA A 38 -17.58 -1.74 5.87
N ILE A 39 -16.57 -2.57 6.11
CA ILE A 39 -15.18 -2.33 5.68
C ILE A 39 -15.08 -2.22 4.15
N ASP A 40 -15.73 -3.12 3.41
CA ASP A 40 -15.73 -3.09 1.94
C ASP A 40 -16.36 -1.80 1.40
N ALA A 41 -17.50 -1.36 1.96
CA ALA A 41 -18.13 -0.10 1.57
C ALA A 41 -17.20 1.11 1.82
N LEU A 42 -16.52 1.16 2.96
CA LEU A 42 -15.51 2.18 3.26
C LEU A 42 -14.29 2.11 2.33
N HIS A 43 -13.86 0.90 1.98
CA HIS A 43 -12.79 0.69 1.01
C HIS A 43 -13.18 1.24 -0.36
N MET A 44 -14.42 1.01 -0.80
CA MET A 44 -14.94 1.56 -2.05
C MET A 44 -15.05 3.09 -2.03
N LEU A 45 -15.44 3.69 -0.89
CA LEU A 45 -15.46 5.15 -0.73
C LEU A 45 -14.08 5.79 -0.93
N ALA A 46 -12.99 5.13 -0.54
CA ALA A 46 -11.62 5.63 -0.78
C ALA A 46 -11.21 5.66 -2.26
N PHE A 47 -11.92 4.95 -3.15
CA PHE A 47 -11.72 5.07 -4.61
C PHE A 47 -12.60 6.14 -5.24
N VAL A 48 -13.67 6.54 -4.56
CA VAL A 48 -14.53 7.65 -4.98
C VAL A 48 -13.93 8.98 -4.53
N ASP A 49 -13.55 9.06 -3.26
CA ASP A 49 -12.91 10.23 -2.67
C ASP A 49 -11.39 10.08 -2.73
N THR A 50 -10.81 10.50 -3.85
CA THR A 50 -9.41 10.20 -4.20
C THR A 50 -8.39 11.13 -3.57
N ALA A 51 -8.82 12.18 -2.87
CA ALA A 51 -7.90 13.03 -2.13
C ALA A 51 -7.30 12.23 -0.95
N ALA A 52 -5.99 12.35 -0.75
CA ALA A 52 -5.28 11.57 0.26
C ALA A 52 -5.87 11.73 1.68
N ALA A 53 -6.39 12.91 2.02
CA ALA A 53 -7.06 13.15 3.30
C ALA A 53 -8.37 12.35 3.46
N ASP A 54 -9.15 12.22 2.38
CA ASP A 54 -10.39 11.42 2.40
C ASP A 54 -10.07 9.92 2.42
N GLN A 55 -9.07 9.49 1.64
CA GLN A 55 -8.60 8.10 1.67
C GLN A 55 -8.11 7.70 3.07
N LEU A 56 -7.38 8.59 3.74
CA LEU A 56 -6.96 8.39 5.11
C LEU A 56 -8.16 8.25 6.04
N LYS A 57 -9.11 9.19 5.98
CA LYS A 57 -10.34 9.16 6.79
C LYS A 57 -11.10 7.84 6.62
N TRP A 58 -11.35 7.40 5.39
CA TRP A 58 -12.07 6.15 5.15
C TRP A 58 -11.28 4.91 5.58
N GLY A 59 -9.96 4.91 5.34
CA GLY A 59 -9.07 3.85 5.79
C GLY A 59 -9.04 3.71 7.32
N GLU A 60 -8.96 4.82 8.06
CA GLU A 60 -8.97 4.82 9.53
C GLU A 60 -10.30 4.31 10.10
N GLN A 61 -11.44 4.70 9.51
CA GLN A 61 -12.75 4.18 9.90
C GLN A 61 -12.85 2.67 9.66
N ALA A 62 -12.41 2.19 8.49
CA ALA A 62 -12.41 0.77 8.17
C ALA A 62 -11.48 -0.02 9.11
N LEU A 63 -10.30 0.53 9.43
CA LEU A 63 -9.36 -0.10 10.35
C LEU A 63 -9.93 -0.18 11.77
N ALA A 64 -10.65 0.85 12.23
CA ALA A 64 -11.31 0.83 13.53
C ALA A 64 -12.34 -0.31 13.62
N ILE A 65 -13.14 -0.53 12.56
CA ILE A 65 -14.09 -1.65 12.49
C ILE A 65 -13.33 -2.99 12.51
N ALA A 66 -12.28 -3.14 11.69
CA ALA A 66 -11.50 -4.37 11.63
C ALA A 66 -10.88 -4.75 12.98
N LEU A 67 -10.37 -3.77 13.73
CA LEU A 67 -9.76 -3.98 15.05
C LEU A 67 -10.78 -4.26 16.15
N ALA A 68 -11.97 -3.68 16.07
CA ALA A 68 -13.05 -3.91 17.02
C ALA A 68 -13.83 -5.22 16.77
N SER A 69 -13.77 -5.74 15.55
CA SER A 69 -14.56 -6.90 15.15
C SER A 69 -14.02 -8.23 15.69
N SER A 70 -14.92 -9.09 16.14
CA SER A 70 -14.63 -10.50 16.42
C SER A 70 -14.72 -11.38 15.15
N GLN A 71 -15.27 -10.86 14.06
CA GLN A 71 -15.52 -11.59 12.83
C GLN A 71 -14.19 -11.85 12.08
N PRO A 72 -13.85 -13.11 11.77
CA PRO A 72 -12.62 -13.42 11.04
C PRO A 72 -12.50 -12.69 9.71
N ALA A 73 -13.59 -12.59 8.95
CA ALA A 73 -13.63 -11.91 7.66
C ALA A 73 -13.25 -10.43 7.78
N ALA A 74 -13.70 -9.72 8.82
CA ALA A 74 -13.34 -8.33 9.06
C ALA A 74 -11.87 -8.17 9.48
N ARG A 75 -11.38 -9.02 10.39
CA ARG A 75 -9.98 -8.95 10.86
C ARG A 75 -8.96 -9.21 9.76
N GLN A 76 -9.30 -10.03 8.76
CA GLN A 76 -8.43 -10.30 7.62
C GLN A 76 -8.10 -9.04 6.79
N TRP A 77 -8.94 -8.00 6.85
CA TRP A 77 -8.69 -6.74 6.16
C TRP A 77 -7.56 -5.90 6.77
N GLU A 78 -7.17 -6.15 8.03
CA GLU A 78 -6.26 -5.26 8.78
C GLU A 78 -4.98 -4.93 8.01
N ALA A 79 -4.31 -5.93 7.44
CA ALA A 79 -3.06 -5.73 6.72
C ALA A 79 -3.24 -4.83 5.48
N SER A 80 -4.32 -5.02 4.73
CA SER A 80 -4.64 -4.23 3.54
C SER A 80 -5.04 -2.80 3.89
N LEU A 81 -5.82 -2.62 4.96
CA LEU A 81 -6.23 -1.30 5.44
C LEU A 81 -5.03 -0.49 5.93
N ARG A 82 -4.14 -1.11 6.71
CA ARG A 82 -2.89 -0.46 7.14
C ARG A 82 -2.01 -0.05 5.98
N ASN A 83 -1.89 -0.90 4.95
CA ASN A 83 -1.17 -0.56 3.73
C ASN A 83 -1.78 0.68 3.03
N ASN A 84 -3.11 0.72 2.89
CA ASN A 84 -3.79 1.85 2.23
C ASN A 84 -3.67 3.14 3.03
N ILE A 85 -3.80 3.08 4.36
CA ILE A 85 -3.56 4.22 5.25
C ILE A 85 -2.11 4.70 5.13
N GLY A 86 -1.15 3.78 5.09
CA GLY A 86 0.27 4.11 4.86
C GLY A 86 0.49 4.88 3.55
N VAL A 87 -0.15 4.46 2.45
CA VAL A 87 -0.08 5.16 1.16
C VAL A 87 -0.67 6.56 1.25
N ALA A 88 -1.85 6.72 1.86
CA ALA A 88 -2.49 8.02 2.05
C ALA A 88 -1.62 8.96 2.91
N LEU A 89 -1.06 8.45 4.02
CA LEU A 89 -0.14 9.20 4.88
C LEU A 89 1.14 9.61 4.13
N HIS A 90 1.70 8.73 3.30
CA HIS A 90 2.87 9.03 2.49
C HIS A 90 2.59 10.16 1.48
N GLN A 91 1.42 10.14 0.83
CA GLN A 91 1.00 11.22 -0.08
C GLN A 91 0.82 12.55 0.64
N LEU A 92 0.39 12.51 1.91
CA LEU A 92 0.30 13.67 2.80
C LEU A 92 1.66 14.07 3.42
N GLN A 93 2.76 13.40 3.03
CA GLN A 93 4.11 13.60 3.57
C GLN A 93 4.22 13.35 5.09
N ARG A 94 3.28 12.60 5.67
CA ARG A 94 3.28 12.17 7.07
C ARG A 94 4.04 10.85 7.20
N TYR A 95 5.33 10.88 6.86
CA TYR A 95 6.14 9.68 6.62
C TYR A 95 6.35 8.82 7.88
N ASP A 96 6.53 9.43 9.05
CA ASP A 96 6.68 8.66 10.30
C ASP A 96 5.45 7.82 10.62
N GLU A 97 4.26 8.40 10.42
CA GLU A 97 3.00 7.69 10.64
C GLU A 97 2.77 6.63 9.56
N ALA A 98 3.11 6.92 8.31
CA ALA A 98 3.07 5.94 7.23
C ALA A 98 3.94 4.72 7.53
N LEU A 99 5.16 4.96 8.03
CA LEU A 99 6.11 3.91 8.37
C LEU A 99 5.54 2.95 9.42
N VAL A 100 4.91 3.48 10.48
CA VAL A 100 4.26 2.66 11.52
C VAL A 100 3.20 1.73 10.92
N GLN A 101 2.41 2.24 9.98
CA GLN A 101 1.33 1.44 9.36
C GLN A 101 1.88 0.36 8.44
N PHE A 102 2.88 0.69 7.61
CA PHE A 102 3.53 -0.28 6.74
C PHE A 102 4.26 -1.38 7.52
N GLN A 103 4.95 -1.04 8.61
CA GLN A 103 5.61 -2.02 9.47
C GLN A 103 4.59 -3.00 10.10
N ARG A 104 3.46 -2.48 10.59
CA ARG A 104 2.38 -3.34 11.10
C ARG A 104 1.78 -4.23 10.01
N ALA A 105 1.57 -3.70 8.80
CA ALA A 105 1.11 -4.49 7.66
C ALA A 105 2.10 -5.60 7.27
N ALA A 106 3.41 -5.32 7.32
CA ALA A 106 4.47 -6.30 7.05
C ALA A 106 4.41 -7.46 8.06
N VAL A 107 4.36 -7.18 9.36
CA VAL A 107 4.27 -8.22 10.41
C VAL A 107 3.02 -9.10 10.22
N LEU A 108 1.89 -8.51 9.85
CA LEU A 108 0.66 -9.27 9.60
C LEU A 108 0.78 -10.18 8.37
N ARG A 109 1.41 -9.70 7.28
CA ARG A 109 1.59 -10.48 6.05
C ARG A 109 2.63 -11.58 6.21
N GLU A 110 3.70 -11.34 6.96
CA GLU A 110 4.67 -12.37 7.34
C GLU A 110 3.99 -13.50 8.10
N ARG A 111 3.15 -13.17 9.09
CA ARG A 111 2.38 -14.17 9.85
C ARG A 111 1.36 -14.94 9.00
N ALA A 112 0.82 -14.30 7.96
CA ALA A 112 -0.11 -14.93 7.04
C ALA A 112 0.58 -15.88 6.04
N GLY A 113 1.91 -15.80 5.89
CA GLY A 113 2.68 -16.67 5.00
C GLY A 113 2.55 -16.32 3.51
N ASP A 114 1.94 -15.18 3.16
CA ASP A 114 1.91 -14.71 1.78
C ASP A 114 3.22 -13.97 1.47
N ALA A 115 4.14 -14.70 0.83
CA ALA A 115 5.45 -14.17 0.47
C ALA A 115 5.36 -12.95 -0.46
N ASN A 116 4.39 -12.91 -1.37
CA ASN A 116 4.26 -11.80 -2.31
C ASN A 116 3.76 -10.55 -1.60
N ALA A 117 2.69 -10.67 -0.81
CA ALA A 117 2.18 -9.55 -0.03
C ALA A 117 3.23 -9.05 0.97
N THR A 118 4.01 -9.95 1.56
CA THR A 118 5.13 -9.62 2.46
C THR A 118 6.19 -8.77 1.76
N ARG A 119 6.64 -9.17 0.56
CA ARG A 119 7.58 -8.37 -0.24
C ARG A 119 7.05 -6.99 -0.54
N VAL A 120 5.78 -6.87 -0.95
CA VAL A 120 5.13 -5.57 -1.18
C VAL A 120 5.14 -4.71 0.10
N ALA A 121 4.84 -5.29 1.27
CA ALA A 121 4.85 -4.55 2.52
C ALA A 121 6.26 -4.04 2.89
N HIS A 122 7.28 -4.88 2.75
CA HIS A 122 8.67 -4.48 2.96
C HIS A 122 9.11 -3.41 1.96
N TRP A 123 8.66 -3.48 0.70
CA TRP A 123 8.97 -2.45 -0.29
C TRP A 123 8.41 -1.09 0.15
N MET A 124 7.17 -1.06 0.64
CA MET A 124 6.56 0.18 1.18
C MET A 124 7.32 0.73 2.39
N VAL A 125 7.85 -0.15 3.25
CA VAL A 125 8.71 0.25 4.38
C VAL A 125 10.01 0.88 3.86
N GLY A 126 10.72 0.23 2.93
CA GLY A 126 11.96 0.75 2.34
C GLY A 126 11.77 2.10 1.64
N TRP A 127 10.70 2.22 0.85
CA TRP A 127 10.31 3.46 0.18
C TRP A 127 10.06 4.60 1.17
N THR A 128 9.35 4.32 2.27
CA THR A 128 9.06 5.32 3.30
C THR A 128 10.30 5.71 4.10
N LEU A 129 11.19 4.75 4.39
CA LEU A 129 12.49 5.03 5.03
C LEU A 129 13.36 5.96 4.18
N ARG A 130 13.37 5.76 2.85
CA ARG A 130 14.06 6.68 1.93
C ARG A 130 13.46 8.09 1.99
N ALA A 131 12.13 8.23 2.03
CA ALA A 131 11.46 9.52 2.17
C ALA A 131 11.83 10.23 3.49
N LEU A 132 12.09 9.48 4.55
CA LEU A 132 12.61 9.97 5.84
C LEU A 132 14.13 10.23 5.84
N SER A 133 14.81 10.10 4.70
CA SER A 133 16.28 10.16 4.57
C SER A 133 17.05 9.13 5.42
N ARG A 134 16.39 8.05 5.84
CA ARG A 134 16.99 6.92 6.56
C ARG A 134 17.58 5.92 5.57
N PHE A 135 18.57 6.38 4.80
CA PHE A 135 19.06 5.69 3.60
C PHE A 135 19.68 4.33 3.88
N ASP A 136 20.42 4.17 4.98
CA ASP A 136 21.06 2.89 5.30
C ASP A 136 20.00 1.82 5.63
N GLU A 137 18.98 2.16 6.41
CA GLU A 137 17.88 1.23 6.72
C GLU A 137 17.03 0.89 5.49
N ALA A 138 16.76 1.89 4.63
CA ALA A 138 16.08 1.66 3.36
C ALA A 138 16.88 0.70 2.47
N LEU A 139 18.21 0.87 2.41
CA LEU A 139 19.10 0.02 1.62
C LEU A 139 19.13 -1.42 2.14
N GLU A 140 19.19 -1.62 3.46
CA GLU A 140 19.12 -2.96 4.05
C GLU A 140 17.84 -3.70 3.65
N ILE A 141 16.69 -3.01 3.69
CA ILE A 141 15.41 -3.57 3.28
C ILE A 141 15.39 -3.88 1.78
N GLN A 142 15.88 -2.99 0.93
CA GLN A 142 15.86 -3.22 -0.53
C GLN A 142 16.83 -4.32 -0.97
N LEU A 143 18.01 -4.44 -0.33
CA LEU A 143 18.94 -5.55 -0.58
C LEU A 143 18.40 -6.90 -0.08
N ARG A 144 17.60 -6.90 1.00
CA ARG A 144 16.86 -8.09 1.41
C ARG A 144 15.82 -8.47 0.36
N LEU A 145 15.03 -7.50 -0.12
CA LEU A 145 14.03 -7.73 -1.15
C LEU A 145 14.63 -8.23 -2.46
N GLU A 146 15.76 -7.68 -2.89
CA GLU A 146 16.49 -8.16 -4.07
C GLU A 146 16.80 -9.66 -3.95
N ARG A 147 17.42 -10.07 -2.83
CA ARG A 147 17.75 -11.48 -2.58
C ARG A 147 16.51 -12.38 -2.54
N GLU A 148 15.43 -11.93 -1.91
CA GLU A 148 14.17 -12.67 -1.84
C GLU A 148 13.52 -12.84 -3.22
N CYS A 149 13.50 -11.78 -4.04
CA CYS A 149 12.98 -11.80 -5.40
C CYS A 149 13.82 -12.68 -6.33
N GLU A 150 15.14 -12.60 -6.24
CA GLU A 150 16.07 -13.46 -6.98
C GLU A 150 15.90 -14.94 -6.62
N ALA A 151 15.85 -15.27 -5.33
CA ALA A 151 15.65 -16.65 -4.87
C ALA A 151 14.30 -17.22 -5.31
N ALA A 152 13.28 -16.37 -5.44
CA ALA A 152 11.96 -16.74 -5.94
C ALA A 152 11.87 -16.75 -7.49
N GLY A 153 12.93 -16.39 -8.21
CA GLY A 153 12.94 -16.32 -9.68
C GLY A 153 12.05 -15.21 -10.24
N VAL A 154 11.71 -14.21 -9.43
CA VAL A 154 10.84 -13.08 -9.78
C VAL A 154 11.54 -11.75 -9.46
N PRO A 155 12.66 -11.43 -10.14
CA PRO A 155 13.33 -10.14 -9.95
C PRO A 155 12.35 -8.98 -10.18
N ASP A 156 12.42 -7.98 -9.31
CA ASP A 156 11.48 -6.84 -9.29
C ASP A 156 12.19 -5.57 -9.78
N PRO A 157 11.78 -4.98 -10.92
CA PRO A 157 12.39 -3.75 -11.43
C PRO A 157 12.25 -2.57 -10.47
N TYR A 158 11.19 -2.52 -9.65
CA TYR A 158 10.98 -1.45 -8.67
C TYR A 158 11.97 -1.53 -7.51
N VAL A 159 12.47 -2.73 -7.18
CA VAL A 159 13.56 -2.88 -6.20
C VAL A 159 14.87 -2.35 -6.79
N PHE A 160 15.15 -2.60 -8.07
CA PHE A 160 16.33 -2.04 -8.74
C PHE A 160 16.26 -0.51 -8.89
N ASP A 161 15.08 0.05 -9.18
CA ASP A 161 14.84 1.50 -9.18
C ASP A 161 15.23 2.14 -7.84
N GLU A 162 14.75 1.55 -6.74
CA GLU A 162 15.01 2.04 -5.40
C GLU A 162 16.48 1.88 -4.99
N LEU A 163 17.11 0.75 -5.32
CA LEU A 163 18.54 0.52 -5.07
C LEU A 163 19.43 1.47 -5.87
N GLU A 164 19.07 1.81 -7.12
CA GLU A 164 19.72 2.86 -7.89
C GLU A 164 19.60 4.21 -7.16
N ALA A 165 18.38 4.60 -6.76
CA ALA A 165 18.14 5.88 -6.10
C ALA A 165 18.89 6.01 -4.76
N LEU A 166 18.93 4.94 -3.96
CA LEU A 166 19.66 4.88 -2.70
C LEU A 166 21.17 4.95 -2.91
N SER A 167 21.70 4.26 -3.93
CA SER A 167 23.13 4.33 -4.27
C SER A 167 23.54 5.76 -4.64
N ARG A 168 22.74 6.44 -5.48
CA ARG A 168 22.96 7.86 -5.83
C ARG A 168 22.91 8.77 -4.61
N ALA A 169 21.94 8.58 -3.72
CA ALA A 169 21.81 9.37 -2.50
C ALA A 169 23.02 9.24 -1.56
N ARG A 170 23.74 8.11 -1.62
CA ARG A 170 24.96 7.83 -0.86
C ARG A 170 26.26 8.20 -1.60
N GLY A 171 26.16 8.69 -2.84
CA GLY A 171 27.33 9.00 -3.69
C GLY A 171 28.01 7.78 -4.30
N ASP A 172 27.36 6.61 -4.30
CA ASP A 172 27.84 5.40 -4.97
C ASP A 172 27.35 5.34 -6.42
N ASP A 173 28.06 6.05 -7.30
CA ASP A 173 27.74 6.11 -8.73
C ASP A 173 27.92 4.76 -9.42
N ALA A 174 28.85 3.91 -8.94
CA ALA A 174 29.08 2.59 -9.51
C ALA A 174 27.90 1.66 -9.22
N GLY A 175 27.43 1.62 -7.96
CA GLY A 175 26.24 0.89 -7.56
C GLY A 175 25.00 1.36 -8.30
N ALA A 176 24.82 2.68 -8.46
CA ALA A 176 23.70 3.24 -9.21
C ALA A 176 23.69 2.77 -10.68
N GLN A 177 24.83 2.79 -11.35
CA GLN A 177 24.95 2.31 -12.74
C GLN A 177 24.70 0.81 -12.86
N GLN A 178 25.17 0.02 -11.90
CA GLN A 178 24.92 -1.42 -11.84
C GLN A 178 23.41 -1.70 -11.79
N TYR A 179 22.68 -1.08 -10.88
CA TYR A 179 21.23 -1.29 -10.74
C TYR A 179 20.43 -0.79 -11.93
N ALA A 180 20.83 0.35 -12.52
CA ALA A 180 20.23 0.85 -13.76
C ALA A 180 20.36 -0.17 -14.91
N GLU A 181 21.51 -0.83 -15.04
CA GLU A 181 21.75 -1.85 -16.05
C GLU A 181 20.94 -3.13 -15.78
N ARG A 182 20.89 -3.60 -14.53
CA ARG A 182 20.05 -4.75 -14.15
C ARG A 182 18.58 -4.54 -14.51
N ARG A 183 18.04 -3.35 -14.23
CA ARG A 183 16.67 -2.97 -14.63
C ARG A 183 16.49 -3.02 -16.14
N ARG A 184 17.42 -2.45 -16.92
CA ARG A 184 17.37 -2.46 -18.39
C ARG A 184 17.36 -3.88 -18.96
N GLN A 185 18.11 -4.80 -18.36
CA GLN A 185 18.15 -6.20 -18.80
C GLN A 185 16.83 -6.93 -18.55
N LEU A 186 16.10 -6.57 -17.50
CA LEU A 186 14.82 -7.20 -17.16
C LEU A 186 13.64 -6.72 -18.04
N THR A 187 13.72 -5.50 -18.60
CA THR A 187 12.66 -4.91 -19.45
C THR A 187 12.84 -5.19 -20.94
N ARG A 188 13.88 -5.94 -21.34
CA ARG A 188 14.15 -6.36 -22.73
C ARG A 188 13.53 -7.71 -23.04
#